data_AF-A0A0K2Y3W4-F1
#
_entry.id   AF-A0A0K2Y3W4-F1
#
_cell.length_a   1.000
_cell.length_b   1.000
_cell.length_c   1.000
_cell.angle_alpha   90.00
_cell.angle_beta   90.00
_cell.angle_gamma   90.00
#
_symmetry.space_group_name_H-M   'P 1'
#
loop_
_entity.id
_entity.type
_entity.pdbx_description
1 polymer ?
#
loop_
_entity_poly.entity_id
_entity_poly.type
_entity_poly.pdbx_seq_one_letter_code
_entity_poly.pdbx_strand_id
1 'polypeptide(L)'
;MAKITSLERYAKPGSVVYCKIGFLSLAEHSGIYIGGNLIVEITDRDGKAWIRCADPRHFLTRLEDERAGKLKESGKIYIASDKNGHSFGSEQVAQRAKTAYESAKSQAKGKDYAYFPVDDSELNCHKFSAGCLLRNFKNDCGRFDKLEEAIRETYGEFKWLHVEIG
;
A
#
# COMPACT_ATOMS: atom_id res chain seq x y z
N MET A 1 0.57 -22.89 2.77
CA MET A 1 0.07 -22.18 3.96
C MET A 1 -1.44 -22.13 3.87
N ALA A 2 -2.18 -22.00 4.98
CA ALA A 2 -3.61 -21.72 4.90
C ALA A 2 -3.81 -20.31 4.31
N LYS A 3 -4.76 -20.16 3.39
CA LYS A 3 -5.16 -18.84 2.90
C LYS A 3 -5.85 -18.08 4.03
N ILE A 4 -5.51 -16.81 4.18
CA ILE A 4 -6.10 -15.93 5.18
C ILE A 4 -6.85 -14.80 4.50
N THR A 5 -7.84 -14.24 5.18
CA THR A 5 -8.61 -13.10 4.67
C THR A 5 -8.20 -11.78 5.33
N SER A 6 -7.38 -11.83 6.37
CA SER A 6 -7.04 -10.67 7.20
C SER A 6 -5.55 -10.56 7.54
N LEU A 7 -5.03 -9.33 7.47
CA LEU A 7 -3.67 -8.97 7.87
C LEU A 7 -3.51 -8.68 9.37
N GLU A 8 -4.58 -8.62 10.15
CA GLU A 8 -4.57 -8.11 11.54
C GLU A 8 -3.61 -8.83 12.50
N ARG A 9 -3.28 -10.10 12.23
CA ARG A 9 -2.33 -10.89 13.04
C ARG A 9 -0.92 -10.92 12.49
N TYR A 10 -0.69 -10.30 11.33
CA TYR A 10 0.53 -10.42 10.55
C TYR A 10 1.21 -9.08 10.28
N ALA A 11 0.44 -8.00 10.23
CA ALA A 11 0.94 -6.64 10.05
C ALA A 11 0.51 -5.74 11.22
N LYS A 12 1.43 -4.90 11.68
CA LYS A 12 1.16 -3.85 12.67
C LYS A 12 0.72 -2.58 11.92
N PRO A 13 -0.17 -1.74 12.48
CA PRO A 13 -0.45 -0.43 11.90
C PRO A 13 0.85 0.33 11.57
N GLY A 14 0.92 0.86 10.35
CA GLY A 14 2.09 1.52 9.78
C GLY A 14 3.06 0.58 9.06
N SER A 15 2.80 -0.73 8.99
CA SER A 15 3.60 -1.63 8.16
C SER A 15 3.58 -1.20 6.70
N VAL A 16 4.76 -1.12 6.09
CA VAL A 16 4.88 -1.07 4.63
C VAL A 16 4.59 -2.47 4.10
N VAL A 17 3.65 -2.55 3.17
CA VAL A 17 3.27 -3.78 2.48
C VAL A 17 3.48 -3.62 0.98
N TYR A 18 3.73 -4.71 0.29
CA TYR A 18 3.67 -4.74 -1.17
C TYR A 18 3.08 -6.04 -1.69
N CYS A 19 2.60 -6.01 -2.92
CA CYS A 19 2.29 -7.20 -3.70
C CYS A 19 2.81 -7.04 -5.12
N LYS A 20 2.72 -8.13 -5.89
CA LYS A 20 3.01 -8.09 -7.32
C LYS A 20 1.69 -8.03 -8.10
N ILE A 21 1.51 -6.97 -8.88
CA ILE A 21 0.36 -6.73 -9.75
C ILE A 21 0.79 -6.75 -11.23
N GLY A 22 -0.18 -6.85 -12.14
CA GLY A 22 0.08 -6.90 -13.59
C GLY A 22 0.06 -8.30 -14.20
N PHE A 23 -0.03 -8.34 -15.53
CA PHE A 23 0.15 -9.57 -16.32
C PHE A 23 1.57 -10.10 -16.05
N LEU A 24 1.69 -11.38 -15.67
CA LEU A 24 2.93 -12.02 -15.18
C LEU A 24 3.51 -11.49 -13.85
N SER A 25 2.79 -10.70 -13.06
CA SER A 25 3.26 -10.22 -11.73
C SER A 25 4.58 -9.42 -11.78
N LEU A 26 4.78 -8.63 -12.83
CA LEU A 26 6.03 -7.91 -13.10
C LEU A 26 6.10 -6.51 -12.48
N ALA A 27 5.01 -6.01 -11.87
CA ALA A 27 5.01 -4.69 -11.23
C ALA A 27 4.80 -4.82 -9.72
N GLU A 28 5.73 -4.28 -8.95
CA GLU A 28 5.58 -4.11 -7.51
C GLU A 28 4.61 -2.98 -7.18
N HIS A 29 3.75 -3.22 -6.21
CA HIS A 29 2.76 -2.26 -5.77
C HIS A 29 2.70 -2.21 -4.26
N SER A 30 2.91 -1.03 -3.70
CA SER A 30 3.08 -0.85 -2.25
C SER A 30 1.97 -0.01 -1.61
N GLY A 31 1.80 -0.20 -0.32
CA GLY A 31 0.90 0.59 0.50
C GLY A 31 1.30 0.57 1.96
N ILE A 32 0.49 1.26 2.77
CA ILE A 32 0.63 1.29 4.23
C ILE A 32 -0.56 0.59 4.85
N TYR A 33 -0.31 -0.47 5.60
CA TYR A 33 -1.33 -1.11 6.42
C TYR A 33 -1.70 -0.19 7.59
N ILE A 34 -2.99 0.10 7.79
CA ILE A 34 -3.46 1.08 8.76
C ILE A 34 -4.24 0.48 9.95
N GLY A 35 -4.28 -0.85 10.04
CA GLY A 35 -5.12 -1.59 10.99
C GLY A 35 -6.52 -1.90 10.44
N GLY A 36 -7.29 -2.73 11.14
CA GLY A 36 -8.67 -3.08 10.75
C GLY A 36 -8.78 -3.77 9.39
N ASN A 37 -7.74 -4.51 9.00
CA ASN A 37 -7.61 -5.16 7.69
C ASN A 37 -7.60 -4.19 6.48
N LEU A 38 -7.14 -2.94 6.67
CA LEU A 38 -7.14 -1.92 5.63
C LEU A 38 -5.73 -1.46 5.25
N ILE A 39 -5.54 -1.18 3.97
CA ILE A 39 -4.30 -0.69 3.37
C ILE A 39 -4.61 0.60 2.61
N VAL A 40 -3.85 1.65 2.87
CA VAL A 40 -3.91 2.88 2.08
C VAL A 40 -2.82 2.83 1.02
N GLU A 41 -3.19 3.16 -0.21
CA GLU A 41 -2.31 3.10 -1.38
C GLU A 41 -2.61 4.22 -2.37
N ILE A 42 -1.62 4.48 -3.24
CA ILE A 42 -1.83 5.22 -4.49
C ILE A 42 -1.93 4.24 -5.64
N THR A 43 -3.00 4.34 -6.41
CA THR A 43 -3.22 3.59 -7.66
C THR A 43 -3.24 4.56 -8.84
N ASP A 44 -3.15 4.03 -10.05
CA ASP A 44 -3.27 4.81 -11.29
C ASP A 44 -4.66 4.64 -11.89
N ARG A 45 -5.27 5.75 -12.28
CA ARG A 45 -6.48 5.78 -13.11
C ARG A 45 -6.29 6.82 -14.21
N ASP A 46 -6.29 6.34 -15.45
CA ASP A 46 -6.17 7.17 -16.65
C ASP A 46 -4.89 8.04 -16.64
N GLY A 47 -3.77 7.52 -16.12
CA GLY A 47 -2.49 8.23 -16.01
C GLY A 47 -2.45 9.27 -14.89
N LYS A 48 -3.34 9.18 -13.91
CA LYS A 48 -3.42 10.07 -12.76
C LYS A 48 -3.33 9.26 -11.47
N ALA A 49 -2.72 9.85 -10.45
CA ALA A 49 -2.64 9.29 -9.11
C ALA A 49 -3.99 9.39 -8.38
N TRP A 50 -4.43 8.28 -7.81
CA TRP A 50 -5.62 8.19 -6.97
C TRP A 50 -5.29 7.49 -5.66
N ILE A 51 -5.73 8.06 -4.54
CA ILE A 51 -5.59 7.42 -3.23
C ILE A 51 -6.83 6.61 -2.91
N ARG A 52 -6.64 5.41 -2.36
CA ARG A 52 -7.75 4.59 -1.84
C ARG A 52 -7.38 3.87 -0.57
N CYS A 53 -8.42 3.40 0.13
CA CYS A 53 -8.32 2.53 1.28
C CYS A 53 -8.94 1.18 0.89
N ALA A 54 -8.12 0.13 0.83
CA ALA A 54 -8.46 -1.16 0.27
C ALA A 54 -8.28 -2.27 1.31
N ASP A 55 -9.13 -3.29 1.25
CA ASP A 55 -8.84 -4.56 1.92
C ASP A 55 -7.80 -5.38 1.11
N PRO A 56 -7.29 -6.51 1.65
CA PRO A 56 -6.24 -7.29 0.99
C PRO A 56 -6.57 -7.77 -0.43
N ARG A 57 -7.82 -8.15 -0.74
CA ARG A 57 -8.18 -8.63 -2.09
C ARG A 57 -8.22 -7.49 -3.09
N HIS A 58 -8.74 -6.34 -2.66
CA HIS A 58 -8.74 -5.12 -3.47
C HIS A 58 -7.31 -4.60 -3.70
N PHE A 59 -6.45 -4.64 -2.68
CA PHE A 59 -5.02 -4.29 -2.79
C PHE A 59 -4.27 -5.17 -3.81
N LEU A 60 -4.58 -6.48 -3.85
CA LEU A 60 -3.99 -7.42 -4.80
C LEU A 60 -4.43 -7.21 -6.25
N THR A 61 -5.56 -6.54 -6.45
CA THR A 61 -6.24 -6.38 -7.73
C THR A 61 -5.95 -5.00 -8.31
N ARG A 62 -5.56 -4.96 -9.59
CA ARG A 62 -5.40 -3.68 -10.29
C ARG A 62 -6.76 -2.97 -10.34
N LEU A 63 -6.76 -1.65 -10.23
CA LEU A 63 -7.99 -0.88 -10.27
C LEU A 63 -8.81 -1.14 -11.55
N GLU A 64 -8.15 -1.28 -12.70
CA GLU A 64 -8.82 -1.60 -13.98
C GLU A 64 -9.50 -2.97 -13.98
N ASP A 65 -8.84 -3.99 -13.40
CA ASP A 65 -9.36 -5.36 -13.32
C ASP A 65 -10.56 -5.41 -12.36
N GLU A 66 -10.45 -4.73 -11.22
CA GLU A 66 -11.53 -4.60 -10.24
C GLU A 66 -12.76 -3.93 -10.86
N ARG A 67 -12.58 -2.84 -11.60
CA ARG A 67 -13.67 -2.15 -12.32
C ARG A 67 -14.29 -3.00 -13.42
N ALA A 68 -13.54 -3.94 -13.98
CA ALA A 68 -14.03 -4.93 -14.93
C ALA A 68 -14.70 -6.15 -14.24
N GLY A 69 -14.87 -6.13 -12.91
CA GLY A 69 -15.45 -7.22 -12.13
C GLY A 69 -14.52 -8.42 -11.93
N LYS A 70 -13.21 -8.25 -12.16
CA LYS A 70 -12.18 -9.31 -12.09
C LYS A 70 -11.38 -9.22 -10.80
N LEU A 71 -12.07 -9.22 -9.66
CA LEU A 71 -11.42 -9.24 -8.35
C LEU A 71 -10.58 -10.51 -8.20
N LYS A 72 -9.31 -10.37 -7.79
CA LYS A 72 -8.48 -11.56 -7.54
C LYS A 72 -9.02 -12.37 -6.37
N GLU A 73 -9.10 -13.68 -6.57
CA GLU A 73 -9.47 -14.64 -5.53
C GLU A 73 -8.33 -14.89 -4.54
N SER A 74 -7.08 -14.80 -4.98
CA SER A 74 -5.93 -15.01 -4.08
C SER A 74 -4.66 -14.32 -4.56
N GLY A 75 -3.70 -14.17 -3.66
CA GLY A 75 -2.39 -13.61 -3.97
C GLY A 75 -1.47 -13.54 -2.75
N LYS A 76 -0.27 -13.00 -2.95
CA LYS A 76 0.71 -12.81 -1.87
C LYS A 76 0.82 -11.34 -1.53
N ILE A 77 0.67 -11.01 -0.25
CA ILE A 77 1.04 -9.72 0.31
C ILE A 77 2.30 -9.92 1.15
N TYR A 78 3.32 -9.13 0.84
CA TYR A 78 4.59 -9.09 1.51
C TYR A 78 4.61 -7.91 2.49
N ILE A 79 5.20 -8.12 3.66
CA ILE A 79 5.19 -7.22 4.81
C ILE A 79 6.64 -7.00 5.24
N ALA A 80 7.05 -5.73 5.34
CA ALA A 80 8.39 -5.38 5.80
C ALA A 80 8.55 -5.80 7.28
N SER A 81 9.51 -6.68 7.54
CA SER A 81 9.65 -7.35 8.83
C SER A 81 11.10 -7.42 9.31
N ASP A 82 11.28 -7.51 10.62
CA ASP A 82 12.58 -7.77 11.24
C ASP A 82 13.05 -9.21 10.99
N LYS A 83 14.30 -9.51 11.38
CA LYS A 83 14.88 -10.85 11.25
C LYS A 83 14.14 -11.94 12.04
N ASN A 84 13.45 -11.57 13.12
CA ASN A 84 12.67 -12.47 13.97
C ASN A 84 11.27 -12.74 13.41
N GLY A 85 10.89 -12.04 12.34
CA GLY A 85 9.60 -12.17 11.68
C GLY A 85 8.49 -11.32 12.26
N HIS A 86 8.82 -10.29 13.04
CA HIS A 86 7.85 -9.28 13.44
C HIS A 86 7.78 -8.19 12.37
N SER A 87 6.56 -7.89 11.91
CA SER A 87 6.35 -6.75 11.01
C SER A 87 6.78 -5.44 11.67
N PHE A 88 7.45 -4.57 10.92
CA PHE A 88 7.63 -3.19 11.33
C PHE A 88 6.29 -2.46 11.33
N GLY A 89 6.09 -1.53 12.25
CA GLY A 89 4.88 -0.73 12.34
C GLY A 89 5.11 0.50 13.19
N SER A 90 4.36 1.55 12.91
CA SER A 90 4.38 2.81 13.63
C SER A 90 3.02 3.47 13.49
N GLU A 91 2.35 3.72 14.62
CA GLU A 91 1.07 4.42 14.64
C GLU A 91 1.16 5.80 13.96
N GLN A 92 2.32 6.44 14.01
CA GLN A 92 2.54 7.72 13.34
C GLN A 92 2.57 7.56 11.81
N VAL A 93 3.15 6.46 11.30
CA VAL A 93 3.13 6.13 9.86
C VAL A 93 1.69 5.81 9.43
N ALA A 94 0.98 5.00 10.22
CA ALA A 94 -0.43 4.68 9.97
C ALA A 94 -1.29 5.95 9.92
N GLN A 95 -1.11 6.85 10.89
CA GLN A 95 -1.86 8.10 10.99
C GLN A 95 -1.57 9.01 9.80
N ARG A 96 -0.33 9.09 9.31
CA ARG A 96 0.00 9.87 8.11
C ARG A 96 -0.73 9.34 6.87
N ALA A 97 -0.76 8.01 6.70
CA ALA A 97 -1.51 7.39 5.61
C ALA A 97 -3.02 7.65 5.71
N LYS A 98 -3.60 7.52 6.93
CA LYS A 98 -5.01 7.86 7.21
C LYS A 98 -5.31 9.33 6.90
N THR A 99 -4.48 10.26 7.37
CA THR A 99 -4.67 11.70 7.13
C THR A 99 -4.60 12.04 5.65
N ALA A 100 -3.69 11.42 4.88
CA ALA A 100 -3.63 11.62 3.43
C ALA A 100 -4.91 11.16 2.72
N TYR A 101 -5.42 9.97 3.08
CA TYR A 101 -6.68 9.44 2.56
C TYR A 101 -7.87 10.34 2.92
N GLU A 102 -8.03 10.73 4.18
CA GLU A 102 -9.15 11.58 4.62
C GLU A 102 -9.07 13.00 4.01
N SER A 103 -7.87 13.54 3.81
CA SER A 103 -7.68 14.82 3.13
C SER A 103 -8.21 14.76 1.70
N ALA A 104 -7.80 13.76 0.92
CA ALA A 104 -8.27 13.60 -0.46
C ALA A 104 -9.79 13.32 -0.52
N LYS A 105 -10.31 12.49 0.39
CA LYS A 105 -11.74 12.23 0.54
C LYS A 105 -12.55 13.50 0.77
N SER A 106 -12.08 14.38 1.65
CA SER A 106 -12.77 15.65 1.96
C SER A 106 -12.84 16.61 0.78
N GLN A 107 -11.89 16.50 -0.16
CA GLN A 107 -11.79 17.33 -1.36
C GLN A 107 -12.52 16.73 -2.57
N ALA A 108 -12.92 15.46 -2.50
CA ALA A 108 -13.52 14.76 -3.61
C ALA A 108 -14.92 15.33 -3.95
N LYS A 109 -15.16 15.56 -5.23
CA LYS A 109 -16.45 15.99 -5.78
C LYS A 109 -17.04 14.86 -6.61
N GLY A 110 -18.17 14.30 -6.18
CA GLY A 110 -18.87 13.22 -6.90
C GLY A 110 -19.30 12.06 -5.99
N LYS A 111 -19.84 10.99 -6.61
CA LYS A 111 -20.35 9.79 -5.91
C LYS A 111 -19.36 8.62 -5.85
N ASP A 112 -18.15 8.75 -6.42
CA ASP A 112 -17.12 7.72 -6.33
C ASP A 112 -16.43 7.82 -4.95
N TYR A 113 -16.96 7.11 -3.95
CA TYR A 113 -16.48 7.16 -2.56
C TYR A 113 -15.30 6.21 -2.26
N ALA A 114 -14.89 5.38 -3.22
CA ALA A 114 -13.89 4.33 -3.01
C ALA A 114 -12.45 4.78 -3.29
N TYR A 115 -12.25 5.85 -4.07
CA TYR A 115 -10.93 6.34 -4.51
C TYR A 115 -11.02 7.83 -4.82
N PHE A 116 -9.96 8.58 -4.49
CA PHE A 116 -9.95 10.04 -4.61
C PHE A 116 -8.74 10.52 -5.42
N PRO A 117 -8.92 11.47 -6.36
CA PRO A 117 -7.81 12.00 -7.15
C PRO A 117 -6.85 12.76 -6.24
N VAL A 118 -5.56 12.68 -6.54
CA VAL A 118 -4.52 13.47 -5.88
C VAL A 118 -3.95 14.47 -6.88
N ASP A 119 -3.77 15.72 -6.45
CA ASP A 119 -3.18 16.80 -7.26
C ASP A 119 -1.64 16.69 -7.30
N ASP A 120 -1.15 15.52 -7.72
CA ASP A 120 0.25 15.19 -7.94
C ASP A 120 0.32 14.00 -8.91
N SER A 121 0.53 14.28 -10.20
CA SER A 121 0.60 13.25 -11.25
C SER A 121 1.87 12.40 -11.18
N GLU A 122 2.89 12.84 -10.46
CA GLU A 122 4.13 12.08 -10.29
C GLU A 122 4.12 11.20 -9.04
N LEU A 123 3.07 11.32 -8.20
CA LEU A 123 2.88 10.49 -7.03
C LEU A 123 2.53 9.07 -7.46
N ASN A 124 3.26 8.09 -6.92
CA ASN A 124 2.96 6.69 -7.09
C ASN A 124 2.95 5.97 -5.74
N CYS A 125 2.66 4.67 -5.78
CA CYS A 125 2.55 3.83 -4.59
C CYS A 125 3.81 3.83 -3.71
N HIS A 126 5.00 3.84 -4.33
CA HIS A 126 6.28 3.84 -3.62
C HIS A 126 6.60 5.21 -2.99
N LYS A 127 6.44 6.30 -3.74
CA LYS A 127 6.61 7.68 -3.22
C LYS A 127 5.69 7.94 -2.04
N PHE A 128 4.45 7.47 -2.14
CA PHE A 128 3.48 7.59 -1.06
C PHE A 128 3.89 6.80 0.19
N SER A 129 4.29 5.53 0.01
CA SER A 129 4.68 4.66 1.12
C SER A 129 5.95 5.20 1.82
N ALA A 130 6.95 5.62 1.04
CA ALA A 130 8.14 6.28 1.55
C ALA A 130 7.82 7.63 2.19
N GLY A 131 6.90 8.42 1.64
CA GLY A 131 6.48 9.69 2.23
C GLY A 131 5.81 9.54 3.58
N CYS A 132 4.98 8.49 3.73
CA CYS A 132 4.43 8.09 5.02
C CYS A 132 5.53 7.64 5.99
N LEU A 133 6.54 6.93 5.51
CA LEU A 133 7.64 6.45 6.36
C LEU A 133 8.55 7.60 6.83
N LEU A 134 9.08 8.38 5.89
CA LEU A 134 10.11 9.41 6.06
C LEU A 134 9.55 10.78 6.49
N ARG A 135 8.22 10.95 6.53
CA ARG A 135 7.55 12.24 6.75
C ARG A 135 7.90 13.29 5.67
N ASN A 136 8.17 12.84 4.45
CA ASN A 136 8.46 13.70 3.31
C ASN A 136 7.73 13.20 2.06
N PHE A 137 6.58 13.78 1.73
CA PHE A 137 5.80 13.38 0.54
C PHE A 137 6.36 13.90 -0.79
N LYS A 138 7.34 14.81 -0.77
CA LYS A 138 8.03 15.31 -1.97
C LYS A 138 9.32 14.54 -2.27
N ASN A 139 9.37 13.27 -1.86
CA ASN A 139 10.53 12.41 -2.06
C ASN A 139 10.63 11.93 -3.53
N ASP A 140 11.81 11.43 -3.91
CA ASP A 140 12.12 10.88 -5.22
C ASP A 140 11.98 9.35 -5.28
N CYS A 141 11.28 8.74 -4.31
CA CYS A 141 11.13 7.30 -4.13
C CYS A 141 10.12 6.68 -5.13
N GLY A 142 10.32 6.92 -6.42
CA GLY A 142 9.43 6.43 -7.48
C GLY A 142 9.58 4.95 -7.81
N ARG A 143 10.62 4.28 -7.32
CA ARG A 143 10.96 2.89 -7.65
C ARG A 143 10.93 2.01 -6.40
N PHE A 144 10.71 0.71 -6.59
CA PHE A 144 10.64 -0.25 -5.49
C PHE A 144 11.95 -0.38 -4.72
N ASP A 145 13.10 -0.38 -5.40
CA ASP A 145 14.42 -0.41 -4.76
C ASP A 145 14.69 0.82 -3.88
N LYS A 146 14.21 2.00 -4.29
CA LYS A 146 14.23 3.21 -3.46
C LYS A 146 13.35 3.08 -2.22
N LEU A 147 12.22 2.36 -2.31
CA LEU A 147 11.38 2.10 -1.15
C LEU A 147 12.09 1.17 -0.17
N GLU A 148 12.80 0.17 -0.66
CA GLU A 148 13.63 -0.69 0.18
C GLU A 148 14.76 0.08 0.87
N GLU A 149 15.41 1.03 0.18
CA GLU A 149 16.39 1.95 0.78
C GLU A 149 15.76 2.76 1.92
N ALA A 150 14.58 3.37 1.71
CA ALA A 150 13.88 4.13 2.73
C ALA A 150 13.50 3.28 3.96
N ILE A 151 13.10 2.02 3.75
CA ILE A 151 12.84 1.06 4.84
C ILE A 151 14.13 0.78 5.61
N ARG A 152 15.26 0.54 4.91
CA ARG A 152 16.57 0.30 5.54
C ARG A 152 17.06 1.49 6.35
N GLU A 153 16.89 2.71 5.83
CA GLU A 153 17.26 3.94 6.55
C GLU A 153 16.43 4.11 7.83
N THR A 154 15.16 3.71 7.80
CA THR A 154 14.25 3.90 8.94
C THR A 154 14.38 2.82 10.00
N TYR A 155 14.53 1.55 9.59
CA TYR A 155 14.46 0.40 10.50
C TYR A 155 15.73 -0.46 10.55
N GLY A 156 16.71 -0.20 9.69
CA GLY A 156 17.89 -1.03 9.53
C GLY A 156 17.63 -2.27 8.67
N GLU A 157 18.31 -3.38 8.99
CA GLU A 157 18.17 -4.63 8.24
C GLU A 157 16.73 -5.15 8.29
N PHE A 158 16.20 -5.57 7.13
CA PHE A 158 14.86 -6.09 7.02
C PHE A 158 14.74 -7.21 6.00
N LYS A 159 13.63 -7.96 6.08
CA LYS A 159 13.21 -8.93 5.08
C LYS A 159 11.73 -8.78 4.78
N TRP A 160 11.35 -9.19 3.57
CA TRP A 160 9.95 -9.34 3.19
C TRP A 160 9.43 -10.71 3.62
N LEU A 161 8.47 -10.73 4.54
CA LEU A 161 7.68 -11.92 4.84
C LEU A 161 6.33 -11.84 4.16
N HIS A 162 5.79 -12.95 3.68
CA HIS A 162 4.50 -12.92 2.99
C HIS A 162 3.44 -13.77 3.68
N VAL A 163 2.20 -13.38 3.44
CA VAL A 163 1.01 -14.17 3.70
C VAL A 163 0.32 -14.50 2.39
N GLU A 164 -0.43 -15.60 2.37
CA GLU A 164 -1.29 -15.95 1.24
C GLU A 164 -2.71 -15.49 1.54
N ILE A 165 -3.19 -14.53 0.75
CA ILE A 165 -4.56 -14.05 0.80
C ILE A 165 -5.43 -14.93 -0.10
N GLY A 166 -6.63 -15.28 0.34
CA GLY A 166 -7.71 -15.78 -0.52
C GLY A 166 -8.69 -16.70 0.18
#